data_AF-A0A9P3PI49-F1
#
_entry.id   AF-A0A9P3PI49-F1
#
_cell.length_a   1.000
_cell.length_b   1.000
_cell.length_c   1.000
_cell.angle_alpha   90.00
_cell.angle_beta   90.00
_cell.angle_gamma   90.00
#
_symmetry.space_group_name_H-M   'P 1'
#
loop_
_entity.id
_entity.type
_entity.pdbx_description
1 polymer ?
#
loop_
_entity_poly.entity_id
_entity_poly.type
_entity_poly.pdbx_seq_one_letter_code
_entity_poly.pdbx_strand_id
1 'polypeptide(L)'
;MSITNVSSVSELDIILSKSTDKLSVIDFHATWCGPCHAIAPTYEALSKQYKGVNFLKCDVDVGKDVASRYAISAMPTFVFLKGAQKVDQVRGANRAALEDALRRHSASSSSGLSLEKNTVNHATGKVTNLDPQVKVFLALVGVYLLFWYLG
;
A
#
# COMPACT_ATOMS: atom_id res chain seq x y z
N MET A 1 -5.50 -4.03 19.46
CA MET A 1 -6.18 -2.83 18.92
C MET A 1 -7.18 -3.33 17.92
N SER A 2 -8.42 -2.92 18.13
CA SER A 2 -9.63 -3.45 17.51
C SER A 2 -9.89 -2.80 16.16
N ILE A 3 -10.50 -3.57 15.27
CA ILE A 3 -11.17 -3.05 14.08
C ILE A 3 -12.46 -2.37 14.54
N THR A 4 -12.75 -1.18 14.02
CA THR A 4 -14.00 -0.46 14.30
C THR A 4 -14.96 -0.62 13.12
N ASN A 5 -16.21 -1.02 13.39
CA ASN A 5 -17.24 -1.05 12.36
C ASN A 5 -17.86 0.34 12.21
N VAL A 6 -18.12 0.74 10.97
CA VAL A 6 -18.73 2.03 10.64
C VAL A 6 -19.95 1.78 9.76
N SER A 7 -21.05 2.45 10.11
CA SER A 7 -22.36 2.25 9.49
C SER A 7 -23.02 3.52 8.99
N SER A 8 -22.43 4.68 9.25
CA SER A 8 -22.93 5.96 8.76
C SER A 8 -21.79 6.94 8.49
N VAL A 9 -22.07 7.88 7.60
CA VAL A 9 -21.19 8.99 7.25
C VAL A 9 -20.81 9.82 8.48
N SER A 10 -21.78 10.15 9.35
CA SER A 10 -21.53 10.97 10.53
C SER A 10 -20.57 10.29 11.52
N GLU A 11 -20.74 8.97 11.72
CA GLU A 11 -19.83 8.17 12.53
C GLU A 11 -18.41 8.17 11.95
N LEU A 12 -18.30 8.00 10.62
CA LEU A 12 -17.01 8.07 9.94
C LEU A 12 -16.34 9.43 10.15
N ASP A 13 -17.06 10.53 9.97
CA ASP A 13 -16.52 11.89 10.07
C ASP A 13 -16.04 12.20 11.51
N ILE A 14 -16.73 11.67 12.53
CA ILE A 14 -16.29 11.75 13.92
C ILE A 14 -14.99 10.98 14.15
N ILE A 15 -14.83 9.79 13.55
CA ILE A 15 -13.59 9.01 13.67
C ILE A 15 -12.43 9.72 12.98
N LEU A 16 -12.63 10.19 11.74
CA LEU A 16 -11.59 10.83 10.94
C LEU A 16 -11.14 12.17 11.52
N SER A 17 -12.05 12.95 12.10
CA SER A 17 -11.72 14.22 12.77
C SER A 17 -10.87 14.05 14.03
N LYS A 18 -10.98 12.92 14.72
CA LYS A 18 -10.15 12.59 15.91
C LYS A 18 -8.78 12.03 15.57
N SER A 19 -8.49 11.77 14.29
CA SER A 19 -7.30 11.03 13.86
C SER A 19 -6.75 11.53 12.53
N THR A 20 -6.72 12.86 12.37
CA THR A 20 -6.27 13.54 11.15
C THR A 20 -4.80 13.29 10.81
N ASP A 21 -3.97 12.99 11.82
CA ASP A 21 -2.54 12.67 11.72
C ASP A 21 -2.26 11.18 11.43
N LYS A 22 -3.28 10.32 11.58
CA LYS A 22 -3.15 8.87 11.39
C LYS A 22 -3.72 8.42 10.06
N LEU A 23 -3.13 7.36 9.52
CA LEU A 23 -3.73 6.63 8.42
C LEU A 23 -4.96 5.90 8.93
N SER A 24 -6.08 6.03 8.22
CA SER A 24 -7.27 5.19 8.41
C SER A 24 -7.47 4.33 7.17
N VAL A 25 -7.74 3.05 7.35
CA VAL A 25 -8.03 2.10 6.27
C VAL A 25 -9.43 1.55 6.50
N ILE A 26 -10.28 1.62 5.48
CA ILE A 26 -11.64 1.09 5.53
C ILE A 26 -11.71 -0.12 4.61
N ASP A 27 -12.06 -1.29 5.15
CA ASP A 27 -12.47 -2.47 4.39
C ASP A 27 -13.98 -2.41 4.12
N PHE A 28 -14.34 -2.10 2.87
CA PHE A 28 -15.71 -2.19 2.38
C PHE A 28 -15.99 -3.63 1.97
N HIS A 29 -16.83 -4.30 2.75
CA HIS A 29 -17.15 -5.72 2.59
C HIS A 29 -18.66 -5.97 2.54
N ALA A 30 -19.04 -7.21 2.28
CA ALA A 30 -20.40 -7.70 2.47
C ALA A 30 -20.38 -9.09 3.11
N THR A 31 -21.41 -9.45 3.85
CA THR A 31 -21.49 -10.78 4.51
C THR A 31 -21.58 -11.95 3.53
N TRP A 32 -22.14 -11.72 2.35
CA TRP A 32 -22.28 -12.70 1.26
C TRP A 32 -21.09 -12.73 0.30
N CYS A 33 -20.05 -11.92 0.54
CA CYS A 33 -18.89 -11.81 -0.34
C CYS A 33 -17.81 -12.85 0.01
N GLY A 34 -17.71 -13.91 -0.79
CA GLY A 34 -16.68 -14.95 -0.66
C GLY A 34 -15.23 -14.41 -0.58
N PRO A 35 -14.78 -13.56 -1.53
CA PRO A 35 -13.44 -12.97 -1.48
C PRO A 35 -13.17 -12.14 -0.23
N CYS A 36 -14.21 -11.53 0.37
CA CYS A 36 -14.08 -10.77 1.60
C CYS A 36 -13.72 -11.69 2.78
N HIS A 37 -14.37 -12.85 2.88
CA HIS A 37 -14.02 -13.87 3.89
C HIS A 37 -12.58 -14.36 3.75
N ALA A 38 -12.10 -14.52 2.51
CA ALA A 38 -10.74 -15.00 2.26
C ALA A 38 -9.66 -14.02 2.76
N ILE A 39 -9.88 -12.70 2.64
CA ILE A 39 -8.89 -11.69 3.05
C ILE A 39 -9.08 -11.16 4.48
N ALA A 40 -10.26 -11.35 5.09
CA ALA A 40 -10.54 -10.88 6.44
C ALA A 40 -9.48 -11.27 7.50
N PRO A 41 -8.96 -12.52 7.56
CA PRO A 41 -7.92 -12.88 8.52
C PRO A 41 -6.62 -12.09 8.33
N THR A 42 -6.29 -11.76 7.08
CA THR A 42 -5.12 -10.93 6.75
C THR A 42 -5.33 -9.51 7.25
N TYR A 43 -6.50 -8.94 6.97
CA TYR A 43 -6.85 -7.59 7.44
C TYR A 43 -6.81 -7.48 8.97
N GLU A 44 -7.33 -8.49 9.67
CA GLU A 44 -7.24 -8.60 11.12
C GLU A 44 -5.81 -8.71 11.65
N ALA A 45 -4.96 -9.52 11.01
CA ALA A 45 -3.54 -9.61 11.37
C ALA A 45 -2.83 -8.26 11.19
N LEU A 46 -3.08 -7.55 10.09
CA LEU A 46 -2.51 -6.23 9.82
C LEU A 46 -2.97 -5.19 10.86
N SER A 47 -4.23 -5.22 11.30
CA SER A 47 -4.71 -4.35 12.39
C SER A 47 -3.98 -4.58 13.72
N LYS A 48 -3.51 -5.81 13.95
CA LYS A 48 -2.71 -6.15 15.12
C LYS A 48 -1.26 -5.70 14.93
N GLN A 49 -0.73 -5.68 13.71
CA GLN A 49 0.65 -5.26 13.45
C GLN A 49 0.81 -3.73 13.44
N TYR A 50 -0.08 -3.01 12.75
CA TYR A 50 0.01 -1.57 12.53
C TYR A 50 -0.76 -0.77 13.59
N LYS A 51 -0.20 -0.62 14.79
CA LYS A 51 -0.85 0.05 15.93
C LYS A 51 -1.12 1.56 15.72
N GLY A 52 -0.39 2.20 14.80
CA GLY A 52 -0.54 3.62 14.46
C GLY A 52 -1.57 3.90 13.36
N VAL A 53 -2.25 2.86 12.85
CA VAL A 53 -3.22 2.93 11.77
C VAL A 53 -4.60 2.55 12.32
N ASN A 54 -5.63 3.31 11.94
CA ASN A 54 -7.01 2.97 12.28
C ASN A 54 -7.54 1.97 11.25
N PHE A 55 -7.93 0.79 11.68
CA PHE A 55 -8.58 -0.20 10.83
C PHE A 55 -10.08 -0.15 11.04
N LEU A 56 -10.80 0.12 9.96
CA LEU A 56 -12.25 0.27 9.93
C LEU A 56 -12.87 -0.80 9.01
N LYS A 57 -14.11 -1.18 9.27
CA LYS A 57 -14.92 -2.03 8.39
C LYS A 57 -16.25 -1.36 8.12
N CYS A 58 -16.69 -1.41 6.87
CA CYS A 58 -18.01 -0.93 6.47
C CYS A 58 -18.68 -2.05 5.69
N ASP A 59 -19.75 -2.60 6.27
CA ASP A 59 -20.65 -3.47 5.51
C ASP A 59 -21.44 -2.59 4.53
N VAL A 60 -21.32 -2.87 3.22
CA VAL A 60 -21.96 -2.05 2.18
C VAL A 60 -23.49 -2.14 2.20
N ASP A 61 -24.07 -3.17 2.81
CA ASP A 61 -25.52 -3.31 2.95
C ASP A 61 -26.07 -2.49 4.12
N VAL A 62 -25.23 -2.20 5.11
CA VAL A 62 -25.60 -1.41 6.31
C VAL A 62 -25.18 0.05 6.14
N GLY A 63 -23.91 0.30 5.85
CA GLY A 63 -23.34 1.64 5.63
C GLY A 63 -23.40 2.10 4.18
N LYS A 64 -24.61 2.06 3.58
CA LYS A 64 -24.83 2.37 2.15
C LYS A 64 -24.38 3.78 1.77
N ASP A 65 -24.59 4.75 2.66
CA ASP A 65 -24.18 6.14 2.50
C ASP A 65 -22.65 6.28 2.48
N VAL A 66 -21.96 5.57 3.38
CA VAL A 66 -20.49 5.51 3.41
C VAL A 66 -19.94 4.86 2.13
N ALA A 67 -20.49 3.71 1.73
CA ALA A 67 -20.10 3.03 0.50
C ALA A 67 -20.33 3.90 -0.74
N SER A 68 -21.44 4.64 -0.77
CA SER A 68 -21.77 5.58 -1.86
C SER A 68 -20.79 6.75 -1.92
N ARG A 69 -20.42 7.33 -0.77
CA ARG A 69 -19.45 8.44 -0.67
C ARG A 69 -18.11 8.11 -1.34
N TYR A 70 -17.67 6.86 -1.27
CA TYR A 70 -16.41 6.42 -1.87
C TYR A 70 -16.59 5.68 -3.20
N ALA A 71 -17.79 5.70 -3.78
CA ALA A 71 -18.14 5.05 -5.04
C ALA A 71 -17.71 3.56 -5.07
N ILE A 72 -18.03 2.84 -4.00
CA ILE A 72 -17.71 1.41 -3.88
C ILE A 72 -18.62 0.61 -4.82
N SER A 73 -18.01 -0.11 -5.75
CA SER A 73 -18.71 -0.90 -6.77
C SER A 73 -18.33 -2.39 -6.77
N ALA A 74 -17.40 -2.78 -5.89
CA ALA A 74 -16.91 -4.15 -5.78
C ALA A 74 -16.36 -4.38 -4.37
N MET A 75 -16.51 -5.60 -3.85
CA MET A 75 -16.03 -5.98 -2.53
C MET A 75 -15.05 -7.18 -2.63
N PRO A 76 -14.01 -7.22 -1.78
CA PRO A 76 -13.63 -6.14 -0.86
C PRO A 76 -13.02 -4.95 -1.63
N THR A 77 -13.20 -3.74 -1.11
CA THR A 77 -12.41 -2.57 -1.52
C THR A 77 -11.85 -1.91 -0.27
N PHE A 78 -10.54 -1.69 -0.26
CA PHE A 78 -9.85 -1.00 0.81
C PHE A 78 -9.61 0.45 0.42
N VAL A 79 -10.09 1.40 1.22
CA VAL A 79 -9.85 2.84 1.02
C VAL A 79 -8.93 3.35 2.11
N PHE A 80 -7.90 4.09 1.71
CA PHE A 80 -6.89 4.66 2.59
C PHE A 80 -7.11 6.16 2.72
N LEU A 81 -7.16 6.65 3.95
CA LEU A 81 -7.50 8.03 4.30
C LEU A 81 -6.46 8.64 5.24
N LYS A 82 -6.10 9.91 5.03
CA LYS A 82 -5.45 10.76 6.03
C LYS A 82 -6.39 11.92 6.33
N GLY A 83 -6.96 11.93 7.53
CA GLY A 83 -8.17 12.74 7.80
C GLY A 83 -9.29 12.39 6.82
N ALA A 84 -9.91 13.40 6.20
CA ALA A 84 -10.97 13.19 5.20
C ALA A 84 -10.46 12.92 3.78
N GLN A 85 -9.15 13.02 3.53
CA GLN A 85 -8.58 12.89 2.19
C GLN A 85 -8.30 11.44 1.84
N LYS A 86 -8.82 10.97 0.70
CA LYS A 86 -8.45 9.68 0.10
C LYS A 86 -7.04 9.75 -0.49
N VAL A 87 -6.15 8.87 -0.02
CA VAL A 87 -4.74 8.80 -0.45
C VAL A 87 -4.41 7.55 -1.26
N ASP A 88 -5.20 6.49 -1.15
CA ASP A 88 -5.02 5.25 -1.93
C ASP A 88 -6.32 4.42 -1.95
N GLN A 89 -6.38 3.45 -2.85
CA GLN A 89 -7.48 2.49 -2.94
C GLN A 89 -7.01 1.16 -3.54
N VAL A 90 -7.37 0.05 -2.89
CA VAL A 90 -7.09 -1.31 -3.37
C VAL A 90 -8.41 -2.04 -3.58
N ARG A 91 -8.65 -2.58 -4.77
CA ARG A 91 -9.84 -3.38 -5.08
C ARG A 91 -9.53 -4.87 -5.07
N GLY A 92 -10.49 -5.66 -4.62
CA GLY A 92 -10.41 -7.12 -4.58
C GLY A 92 -9.58 -7.65 -3.40
N ALA A 93 -9.60 -8.96 -3.22
CA ALA A 93 -8.85 -9.68 -2.20
C ALA A 93 -7.34 -9.77 -2.53
N ASN A 94 -6.71 -8.62 -2.81
CA ASN A 94 -5.30 -8.53 -3.17
C ASN A 94 -4.45 -8.20 -1.93
N ARG A 95 -3.95 -9.25 -1.28
CA ARG A 95 -3.11 -9.15 -0.08
C ARG A 95 -1.85 -8.31 -0.31
N ALA A 96 -1.11 -8.57 -1.40
CA ALA A 96 0.14 -7.88 -1.67
C ALA A 96 -0.07 -6.37 -1.86
N ALA A 97 -1.09 -5.98 -2.63
CA ALA A 97 -1.42 -4.57 -2.82
C ALA A 97 -1.88 -3.87 -1.53
N LEU A 98 -2.63 -4.56 -0.68
CA LEU A 98 -3.05 -4.06 0.64
C LEU A 98 -1.85 -3.82 1.56
N GLU A 99 -0.94 -4.78 1.68
CA GLU A 99 0.30 -4.67 2.47
C GLU A 99 1.22 -3.56 1.94
N ASP A 100 1.35 -3.46 0.61
CA ASP A 100 2.15 -2.42 -0.05
C ASP A 100 1.59 -1.02 0.18
N ALA A 101 0.27 -0.83 0.06
CA ALA A 101 -0.38 0.44 0.32
C ALA A 101 -0.23 0.85 1.79
N LEU A 102 -0.40 -0.09 2.74
CA LEU A 102 -0.13 0.16 4.16
C LEU A 102 1.29 0.67 4.37
N ARG A 103 2.30 -0.04 3.85
CA ARG A 103 3.71 0.35 3.98
C ARG A 103 3.99 1.74 3.41
N ARG A 104 3.41 2.08 2.26
CA ARG A 104 3.59 3.40 1.63
C ARG A 104 3.02 4.54 2.49
N HIS A 105 1.86 4.33 3.11
CA HIS A 105 1.10 5.41 3.74
C HIS A 105 1.22 5.47 5.26
N SER A 106 1.65 4.40 5.94
CA SER A 106 1.82 4.34 7.39
C SER A 106 3.10 5.02 7.90
N ALA A 107 4.02 5.38 6.99
CA ALA A 107 5.37 5.87 7.33
C ALA A 107 5.41 7.26 8.01
N SER A 108 4.30 7.99 8.12
CA SER A 108 4.28 9.29 8.80
C SER A 108 4.36 9.21 10.33
N SER A 109 4.29 8.03 10.96
CA SER A 109 4.28 7.90 12.42
C SER A 109 5.08 6.72 13.01
N SER A 110 5.97 6.09 12.25
CA SER A 110 6.90 5.09 12.81
C SER A 110 8.20 4.97 12.02
N SER A 111 9.12 5.90 12.24
CA SER A 111 10.55 5.68 12.04
C SER A 111 11.01 4.62 13.05
N GLY A 112 10.98 3.34 12.66
CA GLY A 112 11.53 2.26 13.48
C GLY A 112 10.80 0.94 13.38
N LEU A 113 10.80 0.31 12.20
CA LEU A 113 10.81 -1.15 12.14
C LEU A 113 11.59 -1.61 10.91
N SER A 114 12.87 -1.86 11.16
CA SER A 114 13.76 -2.60 10.28
C SER A 114 13.51 -4.09 10.44
N LEU A 115 13.57 -4.80 9.31
CA LEU A 115 13.65 -6.26 9.12
C LEU A 115 12.29 -6.99 9.23
N GLU A 116 11.88 -7.72 8.19
CA GLU A 116 12.67 -8.78 7.57
C GLU A 116 12.65 -8.73 6.03
N LYS A 117 13.84 -8.51 5.45
CA LYS A 117 14.17 -8.98 4.10
C LYS A 117 14.31 -10.50 4.18
N ASN A 118 13.31 -11.25 3.72
CA ASN A 118 13.55 -12.66 3.42
C ASN A 118 14.33 -12.74 2.11
N THR A 119 15.63 -12.82 2.31
CA THR A 119 16.65 -12.96 1.29
C THR A 119 16.69 -14.43 0.93
N VAL A 120 16.22 -14.79 -0.26
CA VAL A 120 16.68 -16.01 -0.91
C VAL A 120 18.12 -15.74 -1.34
N ASN A 121 19.07 -16.10 -0.48
CA ASN A 121 20.47 -16.18 -0.85
C ASN A 121 20.68 -17.54 -1.54
N HIS A 122 20.77 -17.51 -2.86
CA HIS A 122 21.68 -18.42 -3.55
C HIS A 122 22.81 -17.60 -4.19
N ALA A 123 23.89 -17.55 -3.41
CA ALA A 123 25.29 -17.50 -3.79
C ALA A 123 25.75 -16.65 -5.01
N THR A 124 26.52 -15.61 -4.65
CA THR A 124 27.77 -15.16 -5.31
C THR A 124 27.70 -14.66 -6.74
N GLY A 125 27.68 -13.34 -6.90
CA GLY A 125 27.91 -12.71 -8.19
C GLY A 125 28.02 -11.20 -8.09
N LYS A 126 29.20 -10.71 -7.74
CA LYS A 126 29.69 -9.37 -8.07
C LYS A 126 29.21 -8.99 -9.48
N VAL A 127 28.34 -8.00 -9.63
CA VAL A 127 27.96 -7.48 -10.96
C VAL A 127 29.11 -6.61 -11.50
N THR A 128 30.25 -7.26 -11.74
CA THR A 128 31.31 -6.80 -12.65
C THR A 128 31.09 -7.43 -14.02
N ASN A 129 29.87 -7.32 -14.54
CA ASN A 129 29.55 -7.78 -15.89
C ASN A 129 28.77 -6.68 -16.60
N LEU A 130 29.50 -5.64 -17.01
CA LEU A 130 29.07 -4.81 -18.13
C LEU A 130 29.22 -5.65 -19.40
N ASP A 131 28.16 -5.70 -20.18
CA ASP A 131 28.09 -6.29 -21.51
C ASP A 131 29.33 -5.89 -22.36
N PRO A 132 29.98 -6.82 -23.09
CA PRO A 132 31.07 -6.50 -24.00
C PRO A 132 30.72 -5.38 -24.99
N GLN A 133 29.43 -5.28 -25.35
CA GLN A 133 28.87 -4.26 -26.22
C GLN A 133 28.99 -2.85 -25.61
N VAL A 134 28.74 -2.69 -24.31
CA VAL A 134 28.78 -1.38 -23.62
C VAL A 134 30.22 -0.87 -23.48
N LYS A 135 31.20 -1.78 -23.29
CA LYS A 135 32.62 -1.40 -23.22
C LYS A 135 33.16 -0.90 -24.56
N VAL A 136 32.77 -1.53 -25.67
CA VAL A 136 33.15 -1.08 -27.02
C VAL A 136 32.51 0.28 -27.32
N PHE A 137 31.25 0.49 -26.94
CA PHE A 137 30.57 1.76 -27.17
C PHE A 137 31.23 2.92 -26.42
N LEU A 138 31.61 2.72 -25.16
CA LEU A 138 32.32 3.73 -24.37
C LEU A 138 33.73 4.03 -24.92
N ALA A 139 34.44 3.02 -25.41
CA ALA A 139 35.76 3.21 -26.02
C ALA A 139 35.68 3.99 -27.34
N LEU A 140 34.70 3.67 -28.21
CA LEU A 140 34.52 4.37 -29.49
C LEU A 140 34.09 5.83 -29.31
N VAL A 141 33.19 6.11 -28.36
CA VAL A 141 32.79 7.49 -28.03
C VAL A 141 33.97 8.27 -27.46
N GLY A 142 34.80 7.66 -26.59
CA GLY A 142 36.00 8.29 -26.04
C GLY A 142 37.04 8.65 -27.10
N VAL A 143 37.33 7.75 -28.05
CA VAL A 143 38.29 8.01 -29.14
C VAL A 143 37.76 9.08 -30.10
N TYR A 144 36.47 9.04 -30.45
CA TYR A 144 35.85 10.07 -31.30
C TYR A 144 35.93 11.47 -30.68
N LEU A 145 35.63 11.59 -29.38
CA LEU A 145 35.71 12.87 -28.67
C LEU A 145 37.14 13.40 -28.57
N LEU A 146 38.13 12.53 -28.40
CA LEU A 146 39.54 12.92 -28.36
C LEU A 146 40.05 13.38 -29.74
N PHE A 147 39.63 12.71 -30.81
CA PHE A 147 40.02 13.06 -32.19
C PHE A 147 39.38 14.38 -32.66
N TRP A 148 38.18 14.69 -32.16
CA TRP A 148 37.51 15.98 -32.45
C TRP A 148 38.10 17.17 -31.67
N TYR A 149 38.75 16.91 -30.53
CA TYR A 149 39.28 17.97 -29.66
C TYR A 149 40.75 18.34 -29.95
N LEU A 150 41.51 17.48 -30.63
CA LEU A 150 42.91 17.71 -31.01
C LEU A 150 43.12 18.05 -32.50
N GLY A 151 42.03 18.27 -33.26
CA GLY A 151 42.04 18.61 -34.69
C GLY A 151 41.55 20.01 -34.98
#